data_AF-A0AAP5P8M3-F1
#
_entry.id   AF-A0AAP5P8M3-F1
#
_cell.length_a   1.000
_cell.length_b   1.000
_cell.length_c   1.000
_cell.angle_alpha   90.00
_cell.angle_beta   90.00
_cell.angle_gamma   90.00
#
_symmetry.space_group_name_H-M   'P 1'
#
loop_
_entity.id
_entity.type
_entity.pdbx_description
1 polymer ?
#
loop_
_entity_poly.entity_id
_entity_poly.type
_entity_poly.pdbx_seq_one_letter_code
_entity_poly.pdbx_strand_id
1 'polypeptide(L)'
;MVLYSKTEIRPLISKDLPRRKFDRWIQKIQSLTPYQFERGIPSKPKIFKDGVPQKVVVFDDIDLEKLQNLYDRVTYDNENLTYCIHLLFLSNEDFERWKGGKYDVEEEKRKYQ
;
A
#
# COMPACT_ATOMS: atom_id res chain seq x y z
N MET A 1 -10.14 4.52 -14.80
CA MET A 1 -9.27 4.15 -13.67
C MET A 1 -8.26 3.13 -14.17
N VAL A 2 -6.97 3.39 -14.00
CA VAL A 2 -5.89 2.46 -14.40
C VAL A 2 -5.55 1.59 -13.19
N LEU A 3 -5.42 0.27 -13.41
CA LEU A 3 -5.02 -0.68 -12.38
C LEU A 3 -3.62 -1.20 -12.68
N TYR A 4 -2.67 -0.85 -11.81
CA TYR A 4 -1.29 -1.26 -11.94
C TYR A 4 -1.06 -2.58 -11.19
N SER A 5 -0.28 -3.48 -11.77
CA SER A 5 0.32 -4.57 -11.00
C SER A 5 1.51 -4.08 -10.16
N LYS A 6 1.95 -4.88 -9.19
CA LYS A 6 3.20 -4.62 -8.44
C LYS A 6 4.41 -4.31 -9.32
N THR A 7 4.50 -4.97 -10.48
CA THR A 7 5.65 -4.79 -11.40
C THR A 7 5.62 -3.46 -12.15
N GLU A 8 4.43 -2.88 -12.30
CA GLU A 8 4.19 -1.64 -13.04
C GLU A 8 4.23 -0.44 -12.10
N ILE A 9 3.61 -0.53 -10.92
CA ILE A 9 3.57 0.59 -9.98
C ILE A 9 4.94 0.89 -9.36
N ARG A 10 5.74 -0.13 -9.04
CA ARG A 10 7.06 0.04 -8.41
C ARG A 10 7.96 1.03 -9.15
N PRO A 11 8.22 0.90 -10.47
CA PRO A 11 9.04 1.86 -11.19
C PRO A 11 8.40 3.25 -11.36
N LEU A 12 7.08 3.39 -11.20
CA LEU A 12 6.40 4.70 -11.16
C LEU A 12 6.62 5.42 -9.83
N ILE A 13 6.79 4.66 -8.73
CA ILE A 13 7.21 5.22 -7.44
C ILE A 13 8.68 5.63 -7.50
N SER A 14 9.56 4.68 -7.85
CA SER A 14 10.98 4.95 -8.09
C SER A 14 11.59 3.77 -8.85
N LYS A 15 12.39 4.08 -9.89
CA LYS A 15 13.07 3.05 -10.70
C LYS A 15 14.00 2.18 -9.85
N ASP A 16 14.63 2.80 -8.85
CA ASP A 16 15.63 2.18 -7.99
C ASP A 16 15.04 1.51 -6.76
N LEU A 17 13.71 1.63 -6.52
CA LEU A 17 13.06 0.99 -5.39
C LEU A 17 13.18 -0.55 -5.48
N PRO A 18 13.92 -1.22 -4.57
CA PRO A 18 14.11 -2.67 -4.68
C PRO A 18 12.79 -3.41 -4.49
N ARG A 19 12.53 -4.43 -5.32
CA ARG A 19 11.30 -5.23 -5.24
C ARG A 19 11.03 -5.78 -3.84
N ARG A 20 12.06 -6.32 -3.18
CA ARG A 20 11.95 -6.83 -1.79
C ARG A 20 11.57 -5.74 -0.78
N LYS A 21 12.07 -4.51 -0.95
CA LYS A 21 11.72 -3.37 -0.08
C LYS A 21 10.25 -2.99 -0.29
N PHE A 22 9.83 -2.90 -1.55
CA PHE A 22 8.43 -2.63 -1.90
C PHE A 22 7.48 -3.69 -1.34
N ASP A 23 7.77 -4.98 -1.54
CA ASP A 23 6.92 -6.07 -1.01
C ASP A 23 6.81 -6.02 0.53
N ARG A 24 7.90 -5.70 1.24
CA ARG A 24 7.88 -5.51 2.70
C ARG A 24 7.03 -4.32 3.11
N TRP A 25 7.04 -3.23 2.35
CA TRP A 25 6.19 -2.07 2.63
C TRP A 25 4.72 -2.41 2.50
N ILE A 26 4.32 -3.08 1.41
CA ILE A 26 2.94 -3.54 1.21
C ILE A 26 2.48 -4.42 2.39
N GLN A 27 3.30 -5.39 2.79
CA GLN A 27 3.01 -6.25 3.95
C GLN A 27 2.88 -5.44 5.24
N LYS A 28 3.77 -4.47 5.46
CA LYS A 28 3.78 -3.65 6.68
C LYS A 28 2.57 -2.70 6.76
N ILE A 29 2.13 -2.16 5.63
CA ILE A 29 0.91 -1.34 5.54
C ILE A 29 -0.29 -2.19 6.00
N GLN A 30 -0.46 -3.38 5.43
CA GLN A 30 -1.57 -4.28 5.77
C GLN A 30 -1.46 -4.85 7.20
N SER A 31 -0.26 -4.92 7.78
CA SER A 31 -0.10 -5.34 9.17
C SER A 31 -0.46 -4.24 10.16
N LEU A 32 -0.15 -2.98 9.86
CA LEU A 32 -0.30 -1.84 10.76
C LEU A 32 -1.64 -1.09 10.64
N THR A 33 -2.32 -1.24 9.51
CA THR A 33 -3.54 -0.47 9.19
C THR A 33 -4.64 -1.42 8.71
N PRO A 34 -5.92 -1.00 8.70
CA PRO A 34 -6.98 -1.79 8.12
C PRO A 34 -6.93 -1.76 6.58
N TYR A 35 -6.06 -0.93 5.99
CA TYR A 35 -5.94 -0.76 4.55
C TYR A 35 -5.68 -2.09 3.82
N GLN A 36 -6.53 -2.42 2.85
CA GLN A 36 -6.37 -3.59 2.00
C GLN A 36 -6.24 -3.17 0.54
N PHE A 37 -5.13 -3.57 -0.09
CA PHE A 37 -4.99 -3.41 -1.54
C PHE A 37 -5.93 -4.37 -2.26
N GLU A 38 -6.60 -3.88 -3.29
CA GLU A 38 -7.59 -4.66 -4.03
C GLU A 38 -6.97 -5.84 -4.78
N ARG A 39 -7.81 -6.84 -5.07
CA ARG A 39 -7.46 -7.95 -5.98
C ARG A 39 -8.28 -7.87 -7.26
N GLY A 40 -7.60 -7.61 -8.36
CA GLY A 40 -8.21 -7.40 -9.67
C GLY A 40 -7.33 -7.85 -10.83
N ILE A 41 -7.81 -7.61 -12.05
CA ILE A 41 -7.02 -7.79 -13.27
C ILE A 41 -6.37 -6.43 -13.58
N PRO A 42 -5.04 -6.33 -13.62
CA PRO A 42 -4.37 -5.08 -13.96
C PRO A 42 -4.69 -4.70 -15.41
N SER A 43 -4.65 -3.41 -15.73
CA SER A 43 -5.00 -2.90 -17.07
C SER A 43 -4.10 -3.45 -18.18
N LYS A 44 -2.87 -3.86 -17.84
CA LYS A 44 -1.97 -4.58 -18.76
C LYS A 44 -1.54 -5.91 -18.13
N PRO A 45 -2.38 -6.96 -18.22
CA PRO A 45 -2.10 -8.24 -17.58
C PRO A 45 -0.87 -8.90 -18.19
N LYS A 46 0.01 -9.40 -17.31
CA LYS A 46 1.20 -10.18 -17.66
C LYS A 46 1.12 -11.64 -17.20
N ILE A 47 0.15 -11.96 -16.35
CA ILE A 47 -0.04 -13.28 -15.78
C ILE A 47 -1.38 -13.84 -16.28
N PHE A 48 -1.30 -14.98 -16.95
CA PHE A 48 -2.45 -15.69 -17.50
C PHE A 48 -2.43 -17.13 -17.00
N LYS A 49 -3.61 -17.72 -16.85
CA LYS A 49 -3.80 -19.15 -16.58
C LYS A 49 -4.92 -19.62 -17.50
N ASP A 50 -4.67 -20.68 -18.27
CA ASP A 50 -5.62 -21.23 -19.24
C ASP A 50 -6.16 -20.16 -20.23
N GLY A 51 -5.28 -19.23 -20.64
CA GLY A 51 -5.62 -18.11 -21.53
C GLY A 51 -6.37 -16.95 -20.88
N VAL A 52 -6.73 -17.04 -19.59
CA VAL A 52 -7.48 -16.01 -18.86
C VAL A 52 -6.55 -15.18 -17.97
N PRO A 53 -6.65 -13.83 -17.99
CA PRO A 53 -5.91 -12.96 -17.07
C PRO A 53 -6.17 -13.33 -15.60
N GLN A 54 -5.10 -13.39 -14.80
CA GLN A 54 -5.20 -13.73 -13.38
C GLN A 54 -5.49 -12.51 -12.50
N LYS A 55 -6.34 -12.72 -11.47
CA LYS A 55 -6.57 -11.72 -10.41
C LYS A 55 -5.37 -11.67 -9.46
N VAL A 56 -4.73 -10.51 -9.41
CA VAL A 56 -3.56 -10.23 -8.57
C VAL A 56 -3.84 -9.01 -7.69
N VAL A 57 -2.94 -8.71 -6.75
CA VAL A 57 -2.98 -7.42 -6.05
C VAL A 57 -2.76 -6.32 -7.08
N VAL A 58 -3.69 -5.39 -7.15
CA VAL A 58 -3.67 -4.23 -8.04
C VAL A 58 -3.66 -2.95 -7.21
N PHE A 59 -3.20 -1.89 -7.84
CA PHE A 59 -3.08 -0.57 -7.25
C PHE A 59 -3.71 0.45 -8.19
N ASP A 60 -4.45 1.38 -7.65
CA ASP A 60 -5.03 2.49 -8.41
C ASP A 60 -4.15 3.75 -8.34
N ASP A 61 -4.69 4.87 -8.84
CA ASP A 61 -3.97 6.14 -8.83
C ASP A 61 -3.82 6.73 -7.41
N ILE A 62 -4.76 6.44 -6.49
CA ILE A 62 -4.69 6.87 -5.08
C ILE A 62 -3.61 6.08 -4.34
N ASP A 63 -3.53 4.77 -4.57
CA ASP A 63 -2.47 3.92 -4.05
C ASP A 63 -1.10 4.40 -4.51
N LEU A 64 -0.97 4.76 -5.80
CA LEU A 64 0.27 5.30 -6.36
C LEU A 64 0.68 6.59 -5.65
N GLU A 65 -0.23 7.54 -5.49
CA GLU A 65 0.05 8.80 -4.79
C GLU A 65 0.52 8.57 -3.35
N LYS A 66 -0.20 7.73 -2.59
CA LYS A 66 0.18 7.38 -1.21
C LYS A 66 1.54 6.69 -1.14
N LEU A 67 1.81 5.75 -2.04
CA LEU A 67 3.08 5.00 -2.06
C LEU A 67 4.26 5.87 -2.51
N GLN A 68 4.04 6.84 -3.40
CA GLN A 68 5.03 7.87 -3.75
C GLN A 68 5.35 8.76 -2.55
N ASN A 69 4.32 9.28 -1.88
CA ASN A 69 4.49 10.11 -0.68
C ASN A 69 5.19 9.34 0.46
N LEU A 70 4.86 8.05 0.64
CA LEU A 70 5.57 7.17 1.57
C LEU A 70 7.05 7.01 1.19
N TYR A 71 7.34 6.84 -0.10
CA TYR A 71 8.71 6.70 -0.58
C TYR A 71 9.53 7.97 -0.32
N ASP A 72 8.98 9.12 -0.65
CA ASP A 72 9.66 10.41 -0.52
C ASP A 72 9.95 10.74 0.95
N ARG A 73 8.96 10.61 1.83
CA ARG A 73 9.13 10.84 3.28
C ARG A 73 10.18 9.94 3.91
N VAL A 74 10.16 8.65 3.57
CA VAL A 74 11.08 7.68 4.18
C VAL A 74 12.48 7.78 3.59
N THR A 75 12.62 8.17 2.33
CA THR A 75 13.90 8.14 1.61
C THR A 75 14.60 9.50 1.61
N TYR A 76 13.87 10.59 1.41
CA TYR A 76 14.43 11.94 1.32
C TYR A 76 14.27 12.72 2.63
N ASP A 77 13.10 12.65 3.27
CA ASP A 77 12.87 13.36 4.53
C ASP A 77 13.36 12.56 5.75
N ASN A 78 13.78 11.31 5.53
CA ASN A 78 14.28 10.37 6.55
C ASN A 78 13.31 10.16 7.73
N GLU A 79 12.01 10.21 7.44
CA GLU A 79 10.96 9.98 8.42
C GLU A 79 10.83 8.49 8.78
N ASN A 80 10.32 8.21 9.99
CA ASN A 80 10.11 6.83 10.44
C ASN A 80 9.02 6.14 9.61
N LEU A 81 9.35 5.00 8.99
CA LEU A 81 8.42 4.22 8.17
C LEU A 81 7.08 3.90 8.85
N THR A 82 7.09 3.51 10.13
CA THR A 82 5.86 3.19 10.86
C THR A 82 4.99 4.43 11.02
N TYR A 83 5.60 5.58 11.34
CA TYR A 83 4.89 6.85 11.43
C TYR A 83 4.25 7.24 10.08
N CYS A 84 5.01 7.19 8.98
CA CYS A 84 4.50 7.55 7.65
C CYS A 84 3.38 6.62 7.18
N ILE A 85 3.47 5.31 7.50
CA ILE A 85 2.40 4.35 7.18
C ILE A 85 1.09 4.76 7.87
N HIS A 86 1.11 5.02 9.19
CA HIS A 86 -0.10 5.42 9.89
C HIS A 86 -0.63 6.77 9.39
N LEU A 87 0.26 7.74 9.12
CA LEU A 87 -0.11 9.05 8.60
C LEU A 87 -0.84 8.97 7.24
N LEU A 88 -0.40 8.08 6.33
CA LEU A 88 -0.89 8.03 4.96
C LEU A 88 -2.04 7.02 4.74
N PHE A 89 -2.12 5.98 5.57
CA PHE A 89 -3.03 4.86 5.37
C PHE A 89 -4.10 4.70 6.46
N LEU A 90 -4.09 5.55 7.50
CA LEU A 90 -5.23 5.69 8.42
C LEU A 90 -6.11 6.88 8.05
N SER A 91 -7.34 6.87 8.56
CA SER A 91 -8.15 8.08 8.65
C SER A 91 -7.51 9.07 9.63
N ASN A 92 -7.84 10.36 9.52
CA ASN A 92 -7.34 11.36 10.46
C ASN A 92 -7.72 11.02 11.91
N GLU A 93 -8.93 10.52 12.13
CA GLU A 93 -9.41 10.11 13.45
C GLU A 93 -8.59 8.93 14.01
N ASP A 94 -8.37 7.89 13.21
CA ASP A 94 -7.61 6.72 13.63
C ASP A 94 -6.13 7.04 13.83
N PHE A 95 -5.57 7.96 13.05
CA PHE A 95 -4.20 8.43 13.22
C PHE A 95 -4.02 9.16 14.56
N GLU A 96 -4.97 10.02 14.96
CA GLU A 96 -4.93 10.68 16.27
C GLU A 96 -5.16 9.69 17.42
N ARG A 97 -6.03 8.70 17.25
CA ARG A 97 -6.16 7.57 18.21
C ARG A 97 -4.85 6.80 18.36
N TRP A 98 -4.14 6.56 17.26
CA TRP A 98 -2.85 5.88 17.26
C TRP A 98 -1.78 6.68 18.00
N LYS A 99 -1.65 7.98 17.73
CA LYS A 99 -0.76 8.86 18.49
C LYS A 99 -1.07 8.85 19.99
N GLY A 100 -2.34 8.77 20.36
CA GLY A 100 -2.80 8.70 21.75
C GLY A 100 -2.67 7.32 22.40
N GLY A 101 -2.17 6.30 21.70
CA GLY A 101 -2.04 4.93 22.22
C GLY A 101 -3.37 4.18 22.40
N LYS A 102 -4.45 4.63 21.75
CA LYS A 102 -5.82 4.09 21.86
C LYS A 102 -6.27 3.33 20.61
N TYR A 103 -5.33 3.01 19.73
CA TYR A 103 -5.61 2.38 18.46
C TYR A 103 -5.27 0.89 18.53
N ASP A 104 -6.28 0.05 18.28
CA ASP A 104 -6.12 -1.40 18.14
C ASP A 104 -6.38 -1.79 16.69
N VAL A 105 -5.30 -2.20 16.00
CA VAL A 105 -5.36 -2.57 14.59
C VAL A 105 -6.25 -3.81 14.35
N GLU A 106 -6.29 -4.76 15.28
CA GLU A 106 -7.06 -5.98 15.13
C GLU A 106 -8.55 -5.72 15.35
N GLU A 107 -8.90 -4.80 16.26
CA GLU A 107 -10.27 -4.31 16.41
C GLU A 107 -10.74 -3.60 15.14
N GLU A 108 -9.94 -2.68 14.60
CA GLU A 108 -10.34 -1.93 13.40
C GLU A 108 -10.48 -2.85 12.19
N LYS A 109 -9.56 -3.79 11.96
CA LYS A 109 -9.67 -4.75 10.86
C LYS A 109 -10.97 -5.56 10.87
N ARG A 110 -11.51 -5.90 12.04
CA ARG A 110 -12.77 -6.66 12.17
C ARG A 110 -13.98 -5.86 11.69
N LYS A 111 -13.95 -4.53 11.72
CA LYS A 111 -15.07 -3.69 11.25
C LYS A 111 -15.23 -3.69 9.74
N TYR A 112 -14.16 -4.04 9.01
CA TYR A 112 -14.10 -4.02 7.55
C TYR A 112 -14.15 -5.43 6.93
N GLN A 113 -14.34 -6.48 7.74
CA GLN A 113 -14.61 -7.86 7.29
C GLN A 113 -16.11 -8.11 7.18
#